data_AF-A0A962DBS3-F1
#
_entry.id   AF-A0A962DBS3-F1
#
_cell.length_a   1.000
_cell.length_b   1.000
_cell.length_c   1.000
_cell.angle_alpha   90.00
_cell.angle_beta   90.00
_cell.angle_gamma   90.00
#
_symmetry.space_group_name_H-M   'P 1'
#
loop_
_entity.id
_entity.type
_entity.pdbx_description
1 polymer ?
#
loop_
_entity_poly.entity_id
_entity_poly.type
_entity_poly.pdbx_seq_one_letter_code
_entity_poly.pdbx_strand_id
1 'polypeptide(L)'
;HQQSLQKLFALKKAAQGVQLSNESAEVIRQDLHQHSALAGNAGHSAIADARSLLQLGRPEMAVQRLESTLAKNRDFKLGWQLLFKILHDQNMKTAFRKNALRFRRFEYEHFPEIWSRIQAWGHALEPDEPLYMSAQEKKRRFFSN
;
A
#
# COMPACT_ATOMS: atom_id res chain seq x y z
N HIS A 1 -12.08 -39.39 -15.66
CA HIS A 1 -11.94 -38.13 -16.44
C HIS A 1 -12.59 -36.89 -15.79
N GLN A 2 -13.56 -37.00 -14.86
CA GLN A 2 -14.19 -35.82 -14.22
C GLN A 2 -13.47 -35.25 -12.99
N GLN A 3 -12.63 -36.02 -12.29
CA GLN A 3 -11.94 -35.56 -11.07
C GLN A 3 -10.73 -34.64 -11.34
N SER A 4 -10.13 -34.70 -12.53
CA SER A 4 -8.99 -33.86 -12.92
C SER A 4 -9.40 -32.41 -13.23
N LEU A 5 -10.62 -32.20 -13.71
CA LEU A 5 -11.15 -30.86 -14.00
C LEU A 5 -11.49 -30.08 -12.72
N GLN A 6 -11.98 -30.75 -11.68
CA GLN A 6 -12.30 -30.10 -10.40
C GLN A 6 -11.05 -29.58 -9.69
N LYS A 7 -9.92 -30.29 -9.75
CA LYS A 7 -8.62 -29.80 -9.23
C LYS A 7 -8.11 -28.60 -10.01
N LEU A 8 -8.33 -28.56 -11.32
CA LEU A 8 -7.93 -27.44 -12.18
C LEU A 8 -8.77 -26.17 -11.90
N PHE A 9 -10.06 -26.33 -11.60
CA PHE A 9 -10.90 -25.23 -11.14
C PHE A 9 -10.55 -24.77 -9.71
N ALA A 10 -10.18 -25.67 -8.81
CA ALA A 10 -9.74 -25.31 -7.46
C ALA A 10 -8.41 -24.53 -7.46
N LEU A 11 -7.46 -24.93 -8.31
CA LEU A 11 -6.19 -24.20 -8.52
C LEU A 11 -6.41 -22.82 -9.15
N LYS A 12 -7.35 -22.69 -10.09
CA LYS A 12 -7.72 -21.40 -10.67
C LYS A 12 -8.42 -20.48 -9.66
N LYS A 13 -9.18 -21.05 -8.73
CA LYS A 13 -9.84 -20.30 -7.64
C LYS A 13 -8.86 -19.86 -6.54
N ALA A 14 -7.80 -20.63 -6.29
CA ALA A 14 -6.71 -20.23 -5.40
C ALA A 14 -5.84 -19.11 -6.01
N ALA A 15 -5.65 -19.10 -7.33
CA ALA A 15 -4.92 -18.02 -8.03
C ALA A 15 -5.73 -16.71 -8.15
N GLN A 16 -7.06 -16.76 -7.99
CA GLN A 16 -7.93 -15.58 -7.95
C GLN A 16 -8.00 -14.90 -6.56
N GLY A 17 -7.23 -15.38 -5.58
CA GLY A 17 -7.19 -14.81 -4.22
C GLY A 17 -6.46 -13.47 -4.09
N VAL A 18 -5.88 -12.92 -5.15
CA VAL A 18 -5.25 -11.57 -5.15
C VAL A 18 -5.97 -10.68 -6.17
N GLN A 19 -7.30 -10.71 -6.14
CA GLN A 19 -8.11 -9.78 -6.91
C GLN A 19 -8.32 -8.53 -6.05
N LEU A 20 -7.40 -7.57 -6.20
CA LEU A 20 -7.65 -6.16 -5.84
C LEU A 20 -9.05 -5.80 -6.34
N SER A 21 -9.99 -5.56 -5.43
CA SER A 21 -11.39 -5.30 -5.77
C SER A 21 -11.51 -4.17 -6.78
N ASN A 22 -12.37 -4.33 -7.79
CA ASN A 22 -12.55 -3.36 -8.90
C ASN A 22 -12.81 -1.92 -8.41
N GLU A 23 -13.40 -1.74 -7.21
CA GLU A 23 -13.54 -0.43 -6.56
C GLU A 23 -12.20 0.29 -6.31
N SER A 24 -11.16 -0.47 -5.96
CA SER A 24 -9.81 0.08 -5.78
C SER A 24 -9.24 0.61 -7.10
N ALA A 25 -9.65 0.06 -8.24
CA ALA A 25 -9.15 0.46 -9.55
C ALA A 25 -9.89 1.72 -10.08
N GLU A 26 -11.16 1.88 -9.76
CA GLU A 26 -12.01 2.97 -10.24
C GLU A 26 -11.72 4.30 -9.51
N VAL A 27 -11.65 4.28 -8.18
CA VAL A 27 -11.38 5.48 -7.35
C VAL A 27 -10.00 6.08 -7.63
N ILE A 28 -9.02 5.24 -7.98
CA ILE A 28 -7.64 5.66 -8.25
C ILE A 28 -7.48 6.24 -9.67
N ARG A 29 -8.33 5.87 -10.63
CA ARG A 29 -8.32 6.49 -11.98
C ARG A 29 -8.74 7.96 -11.92
N GLN A 30 -9.66 8.29 -11.03
CA GLN A 30 -10.25 9.63 -10.94
C GLN A 30 -9.29 10.65 -10.30
N ASP A 31 -8.50 10.23 -9.29
CA ASP A 31 -7.48 11.08 -8.63
C ASP A 31 -6.28 11.41 -9.53
N LEU A 32 -6.03 10.63 -10.60
CA LEU A 32 -4.87 10.79 -11.47
C LEU A 32 -4.96 12.03 -12.38
N HIS A 33 -6.18 12.54 -12.64
CA HIS A 33 -6.36 13.66 -13.57
C HIS A 33 -6.11 15.05 -12.96
N GLN A 34 -6.00 15.19 -11.64
CA GLN A 34 -5.98 16.53 -11.00
C GLN A 34 -4.61 17.04 -10.54
N HIS A 35 -3.55 16.21 -10.48
CA HIS A 35 -2.29 16.60 -9.81
C HIS A 35 -1.03 16.53 -10.70
N SER A 36 -1.17 16.81 -12.01
CA SER A 36 -0.06 16.81 -12.97
C SER A 36 0.39 18.22 -13.34
N ALA A 37 1.42 18.75 -12.69
CA ALA A 37 2.20 19.84 -13.29
C ALA A 37 3.71 19.84 -12.98
N LEU A 38 4.23 19.13 -11.98
CA LEU A 38 5.66 19.24 -11.62
C LEU A 38 6.43 17.92 -11.33
N ALA A 39 5.79 16.75 -11.41
CA ALA A 39 6.41 15.42 -11.17
C ALA A 39 6.42 14.49 -12.42
N GLY A 40 6.23 15.08 -13.61
CA GLY A 40 5.41 14.53 -14.68
C GLY A 40 5.81 13.23 -15.39
N ASN A 41 7.02 12.67 -15.25
CA ASN A 41 7.39 11.49 -16.05
C ASN A 41 7.91 10.29 -15.21
N ALA A 42 8.85 10.52 -14.31
CA ALA A 42 9.44 9.44 -13.51
C ALA A 42 8.45 8.83 -12.49
N GLY A 43 7.60 9.66 -11.87
CA GLY A 43 6.58 9.18 -10.92
C GLY A 43 5.50 8.34 -11.60
N HIS A 44 5.00 8.79 -12.75
CA HIS A 44 4.00 8.08 -13.54
C HIS A 44 4.54 6.75 -14.09
N SER A 45 5.78 6.73 -14.60
CA SER A 45 6.45 5.50 -15.01
C SER A 45 6.60 4.53 -13.84
N ALA A 46 6.96 5.00 -12.64
CA ALA A 46 7.11 4.13 -11.48
C ALA A 46 5.78 3.48 -11.04
N ILE A 47 4.65 4.19 -11.15
CA ILE A 47 3.32 3.60 -10.90
C ILE A 47 2.99 2.53 -11.94
N ALA A 48 3.22 2.82 -13.22
CA ALA A 48 2.96 1.86 -14.31
C ALA A 48 3.82 0.60 -14.14
N ASP A 49 5.11 0.76 -13.85
CA ASP A 49 6.05 -0.34 -13.61
C ASP A 49 5.61 -1.18 -12.41
N ALA A 50 5.26 -0.54 -11.29
CA ALA A 50 4.79 -1.24 -10.09
C ALA A 50 3.53 -2.07 -10.39
N ARG A 51 2.58 -1.52 -11.16
CA ARG A 51 1.37 -2.25 -11.58
C ARG A 51 1.70 -3.46 -12.45
N SER A 52 2.58 -3.30 -13.44
CA SER A 52 3.02 -4.41 -14.29
C SER A 52 3.71 -5.51 -13.47
N LEU A 53 4.55 -5.13 -12.50
CA LEU A 53 5.21 -6.07 -11.60
C LEU A 53 4.20 -6.83 -10.72
N LEU A 54 3.16 -6.17 -10.22
CA LEU A 54 2.08 -6.84 -9.48
C LEU A 54 1.30 -7.83 -10.35
N GLN A 55 0.99 -7.48 -11.60
CA GLN A 55 0.33 -8.39 -12.55
C GLN A 55 1.18 -9.63 -12.85
N LEU A 56 2.51 -9.49 -12.82
CA LEU A 56 3.46 -10.57 -12.96
C LEU A 56 3.69 -11.35 -11.65
N GLY A 57 2.99 -11.02 -10.56
CA GLY A 57 3.16 -11.67 -9.26
C GLY A 57 4.50 -11.35 -8.59
N ARG A 58 5.06 -10.16 -8.84
CA ARG A 58 6.35 -9.69 -8.29
C ARG A 58 6.18 -8.48 -7.36
N PRO A 59 5.47 -8.63 -6.23
CA PRO A 59 5.16 -7.52 -5.33
C PRO A 59 6.41 -6.89 -4.70
N GLU A 60 7.44 -7.67 -4.38
CA GLU A 60 8.69 -7.17 -3.80
C GLU A 60 9.40 -6.21 -4.75
N MET A 61 9.41 -6.53 -6.05
CA MET A 61 10.00 -5.67 -7.07
C MET A 61 9.19 -4.39 -7.26
N ALA A 62 7.85 -4.49 -7.19
CA ALA A 62 6.97 -3.32 -7.25
C ALA A 62 7.24 -2.37 -6.07
N VAL A 63 7.40 -2.92 -4.86
CA VAL A 63 7.79 -2.18 -3.66
C VAL A 63 9.16 -1.51 -3.86
N GLN A 64 10.19 -2.25 -4.26
CA GLN A 64 11.53 -1.70 -4.50
C GLN A 64 11.52 -0.56 -5.52
N ARG A 65 10.73 -0.69 -6.60
CA ARG A 65 10.58 0.35 -7.62
C ARG A 65 9.99 1.63 -7.03
N LEU A 66 8.92 1.51 -6.24
CA LEU A 66 8.29 2.65 -5.58
C LEU A 66 9.18 3.28 -4.51
N GLU A 67 9.83 2.47 -3.68
CA GLU A 67 10.77 2.95 -2.66
C GLU A 67 11.91 3.78 -3.28
N SER A 68 12.48 3.30 -4.40
CA SER A 68 13.54 4.00 -5.13
C SER A 68 13.07 5.34 -5.70
N THR A 69 11.87 5.39 -6.27
CA THR A 69 11.27 6.63 -6.75
C THR A 69 11.00 7.60 -5.61
N LEU A 70 10.42 7.12 -4.50
CA LEU A 70 10.10 7.93 -3.32
C LEU A 70 11.35 8.41 -2.59
N ALA A 71 12.49 7.73 -2.72
CA ALA A 71 13.76 8.22 -2.18
C ALA A 71 14.22 9.51 -2.88
N LYS A 72 13.92 9.65 -4.17
CA LYS A 72 14.29 10.79 -5.04
C LYS A 72 13.20 11.85 -5.12
N ASN A 73 11.94 11.45 -5.01
CA ASN A 73 10.77 12.31 -5.09
C ASN A 73 9.82 11.99 -3.93
N ARG A 74 10.11 12.61 -2.78
CA ARG A 74 9.41 12.36 -1.51
C ARG A 74 7.99 12.92 -1.49
N ASP A 75 7.77 14.03 -2.19
CA ASP A 75 6.46 14.69 -2.30
C ASP A 75 5.49 13.94 -3.23
N PHE A 76 5.90 12.78 -3.76
CA PHE A 76 5.08 11.98 -4.65
C PHE A 76 3.97 11.23 -3.89
N LYS A 77 2.92 11.97 -3.54
CA LYS A 77 1.73 11.51 -2.82
C LYS A 77 1.14 10.19 -3.34
N LEU A 78 0.90 10.09 -4.65
CA LEU A 78 0.34 8.88 -5.26
C LEU A 78 1.27 7.66 -5.10
N GLY A 79 2.59 7.88 -5.11
CA GLY A 79 3.58 6.83 -4.89
C GLY A 79 3.51 6.27 -3.46
N TRP A 80 3.39 7.15 -2.45
CA TRP A 80 3.21 6.73 -1.07
C TRP A 80 1.92 5.94 -0.87
N GLN A 81 0.79 6.42 -1.41
CA GLN A 81 -0.48 5.73 -1.32
C GLN A 81 -0.43 4.32 -1.93
N LEU A 82 0.16 4.20 -3.13
CA LEU A 82 0.29 2.91 -3.79
C LEU A 82 1.23 1.97 -3.02
N LEU A 83 2.36 2.47 -2.53
CA LEU A 83 3.32 1.69 -1.73
C LEU A 83 2.62 1.05 -0.53
N PHE A 84 1.94 1.84 0.30
CA PHE A 84 1.29 1.30 1.49
C PHE A 84 0.13 0.37 1.18
N LYS A 85 -0.61 0.60 0.09
CA LYS A 85 -1.65 -0.31 -0.36
C LYS A 85 -1.06 -1.68 -0.75
N ILE A 86 0.04 -1.71 -1.51
CA ILE A 86 0.71 -2.96 -1.87
C ILE A 86 1.20 -3.69 -0.62
N LEU A 87 1.88 -2.98 0.28
CA LEU A 87 2.43 -3.57 1.50
C LEU A 87 1.34 -4.18 2.38
N HIS A 88 0.18 -3.53 2.46
CA HIS A 88 -0.99 -4.04 3.17
C HIS A 88 -1.59 -5.27 2.47
N ASP A 89 -1.91 -5.15 1.18
CA ASP A 89 -2.61 -6.20 0.43
C ASP A 89 -1.77 -7.48 0.27
N GLN A 90 -0.44 -7.35 0.33
CA GLN A 90 0.50 -8.47 0.30
C GLN A 90 0.93 -8.95 1.70
N ASN A 91 0.34 -8.40 2.77
CA ASN A 91 0.65 -8.74 4.17
C ASN A 91 2.14 -8.60 4.54
N MET A 92 2.84 -7.62 3.94
CA MET A 92 4.29 -7.39 4.12
C MET A 92 4.59 -6.54 5.37
N LYS A 93 4.25 -7.05 6.56
CA LYS A 93 4.26 -6.30 7.83
C LYS A 93 5.57 -5.56 8.13
N THR A 94 6.71 -6.24 8.02
CA THR A 94 8.03 -5.64 8.30
C THR A 94 8.34 -4.45 7.39
N ALA A 95 8.06 -4.59 6.08
CA ALA A 95 8.27 -3.54 5.11
C ALA A 95 7.24 -2.40 5.29
N PHE A 96 6.00 -2.72 5.64
CA PHE A 96 4.98 -1.75 6.02
C PHE A 96 5.46 -0.86 7.18
N ARG A 97 5.90 -1.47 8.28
CA ARG A 97 6.38 -0.75 9.47
C ARG A 97 7.59 0.13 9.19
N LYS A 98 8.58 -0.39 8.46
CA LYS A 98 9.77 0.38 8.05
C LYS A 98 9.38 1.63 7.26
N ASN A 99 8.48 1.49 6.29
CA ASN A 99 8.01 2.62 5.49
C ASN A 99 7.11 3.56 6.28
N ALA A 100 6.28 3.06 7.20
CA ALA A 100 5.45 3.89 8.07
C ALA A 100 6.29 4.79 8.97
N LEU A 101 7.38 4.28 9.55
CA LEU A 101 8.34 5.08 10.31
C LEU A 101 9.00 6.16 9.45
N ARG A 102 9.42 5.81 8.23
CA ARG A 102 10.01 6.77 7.28
C ARG A 102 9.00 7.87 6.91
N PHE A 103 7.77 7.49 6.57
CA PHE A 103 6.70 8.42 6.23
C PHE A 103 6.40 9.37 7.39
N ARG A 104 6.23 8.83 8.60
CA ARG A 104 5.95 9.63 9.80
C ARG A 104 7.04 10.66 10.09
N ARG A 105 8.29 10.31 9.81
CA ARG A 105 9.45 11.18 10.08
C ARG A 105 9.58 12.34 9.09
N PHE A 106 9.21 12.16 7.83
CA PHE A 106 9.55 13.12 6.77
C PHE A 106 8.35 13.71 6.03
N GLU A 107 7.25 12.97 5.92
CA GLU A 107 6.16 13.28 4.99
C GLU A 107 4.85 13.59 5.71
N TYR A 108 4.74 13.25 6.99
CA TYR A 108 3.50 13.41 7.76
C TYR A 108 2.96 14.83 7.74
N GLU A 109 3.83 15.84 7.89
CA GLU A 109 3.40 17.25 7.91
C GLU A 109 2.83 17.69 6.56
N HIS A 110 3.29 17.10 5.47
CA HIS A 110 2.86 17.42 4.11
C HIS A 110 1.59 16.65 3.70
N PHE A 111 1.40 15.44 4.22
CA PHE A 111 0.31 14.53 3.82
C PHE A 111 -0.33 13.82 5.03
N PRO A 112 -0.95 14.56 5.97
CA PRO A 112 -1.54 13.97 7.18
C PRO A 112 -2.67 12.97 6.88
N GLU A 113 -3.40 13.15 5.78
CA GLU A 113 -4.47 12.25 5.35
C GLU A 113 -3.98 10.87 4.92
N ILE A 114 -2.75 10.78 4.38
CA ILE A 114 -2.12 9.50 4.06
C ILE A 114 -1.76 8.79 5.36
N TRP A 115 -1.28 9.52 6.37
CA TRP A 115 -0.96 8.94 7.67
C TRP A 115 -2.15 8.28 8.34
N SER A 116 -3.33 8.92 8.33
CA SER A 116 -4.55 8.30 8.87
C SER A 116 -4.87 6.95 8.18
N ARG A 117 -4.63 6.83 6.86
CA ARG A 117 -4.78 5.55 6.15
C ARG A 117 -3.71 4.54 6.55
N ILE A 118 -2.45 4.96 6.69
CA ILE A 118 -1.35 4.11 7.17
C ILE A 118 -1.66 3.57 8.57
N GLN A 119 -2.23 4.39 9.46
CA GLN A 119 -2.64 3.94 10.80
C GLN A 119 -3.75 2.89 10.73
N ALA A 120 -4.79 3.11 9.92
CA ALA A 120 -5.87 2.14 9.77
C ALA A 120 -5.38 0.80 9.22
N TRP A 121 -4.60 0.83 8.13
CA TRP A 121 -4.02 -0.38 7.54
C TRP A 121 -2.99 -1.05 8.44
N GLY A 122 -2.13 -0.28 9.10
CA GLY A 122 -1.14 -0.79 10.03
C GLY A 122 -1.79 -1.47 11.23
N HIS A 123 -2.85 -0.88 11.78
CA HIS A 123 -3.62 -1.49 12.88
C HIS A 123 -4.31 -2.78 12.44
N ALA A 124 -4.81 -2.86 11.19
CA ALA A 124 -5.38 -4.10 10.66
C ALA A 124 -4.32 -5.22 10.52
N LEU A 125 -3.08 -4.87 10.17
CA LEU A 125 -1.96 -5.83 10.07
C LEU A 125 -1.39 -6.24 11.43
N GLU A 126 -1.25 -5.27 12.34
CA GLU A 126 -0.59 -5.38 13.65
C GLU A 126 -1.36 -4.55 14.70
N PRO A 127 -2.47 -5.09 15.27
CA PRO A 127 -3.35 -4.34 16.18
C PRO A 127 -2.66 -3.83 17.44
N ASP A 128 -1.64 -4.54 17.91
CA ASP A 128 -0.88 -4.24 19.11
C ASP A 128 0.29 -3.28 18.89
N GLU A 129 0.60 -2.91 17.65
CA GLU A 129 1.74 -2.04 17.35
C GLU A 129 1.42 -0.58 17.71
N PRO A 130 2.13 0.03 18.68
CA PRO A 130 1.84 1.39 19.14
C PRO A 130 2.05 2.48 18.09
N LEU A 131 2.81 2.19 17.02
CA LEU A 131 3.00 3.11 15.90
C LEU A 131 1.67 3.53 15.26
N TYR A 132 0.74 2.59 15.14
CA TYR A 132 -0.53 2.80 14.42
C TYR A 132 -1.68 3.25 15.33
N MET A 133 -1.52 3.11 16.65
CA MET A 133 -2.54 3.50 17.63
C MET A 133 -2.89 5.00 17.58
N SER A 134 -4.19 5.28 17.69
CA SER A 134 -4.69 6.65 17.88
C SER A 134 -4.25 7.23 19.24
N ALA A 135 -4.27 8.55 19.39
CA ALA A 135 -3.98 9.18 20.68
C ALA A 135 -4.96 8.73 21.78
N GLN A 136 -6.23 8.51 21.41
CA GLN A 136 -7.26 8.01 22.31
C GLN A 136 -7.00 6.55 22.72
N GLU A 137 -6.57 5.69 21.77
CA GLU A 137 -6.14 4.32 22.05
C GLU A 137 -4.98 4.30 23.03
N LYS A 138 -3.98 5.16 22.81
CA LYS A 138 -2.81 5.28 23.69
C LYS A 138 -3.21 5.74 25.08
N LYS A 139 -4.11 6.73 25.16
CA LYS A 139 -4.66 7.21 26.44
C LYS A 139 -5.42 6.08 27.17
N ARG A 140 -6.23 5.30 26.45
CA ARG A 140 -6.95 4.15 27.00
C ARG A 140 -6.00 3.06 27.50
N ARG A 141 -4.97 2.73 26.72
CA ARG A 141 -4.10 1.57 26.96
C ARG A 141 -2.96 1.84 27.94
N PHE A 142 -2.49 3.09 28.01
CA PHE A 142 -1.30 3.44 28.81
C PHE A 142 -1.56 4.47 29.91
N PHE A 143 -2.72 5.14 29.92
CA PHE A 143 -3.01 6.24 30.87
C PHE A 143 -4.39 6.14 31.54
N SER A 144 -5.11 5.02 31.40
CA SER A 144 -6.34 4.77 32.16
C SER A 144 -5.98 3.99 33.42
N ASN A 145 -5.86 4.72 34.54
CA ASN A 145 -5.93 4.19 35.90
C ASN A 145 -7.36 4.30 36.40
#